data_AF-A0A7W8JYG0-F1
#
_entry.id   AF-A0A7W8JYG0-F1
#
_cell.length_a   1.000
_cell.length_b   1.000
_cell.length_c   1.000
_cell.angle_alpha   90.00
_cell.angle_beta   90.00
_cell.angle_gamma   90.00
#
_symmetry.space_group_name_H-M   'P 1'
#
loop_
_entity.id
_entity.type
_entity.pdbx_description
1 polymer ?
#
loop_
_entity_poly.entity_id
_entity_poly.type
_entity_poly.pdbx_seq_one_letter_code
_entity_poly.pdbx_strand_id
1 'polypeptide(L)'
;MDDLIKGRLGGTDGYDIRCTIDGDTISGRAGGKLHGKDIELEITERGVQGTVGSDPVKIELDGGELRGNVGSQKLVLRGVDRVTGFMGEPIVGWNVVAQQTGERLSGQLGSTVLGRPFELELGSAPGWVGTLVALVAFYALEPRASVTVSR
;
A
#
# COMPACT_ATOMS: atom_id res chain seq x y z
N MET A 1 14.68 9.35 -13.88
CA MET A 1 14.63 7.93 -14.30
C MET A 1 13.52 7.41 -13.47
N ASP A 2 12.42 7.12 -14.14
CA ASP A 2 11.13 7.07 -13.47
C ASP A 2 10.81 5.60 -13.30
N ASP A 3 10.70 5.15 -12.05
CA ASP A 3 10.37 3.76 -11.78
C ASP A 3 8.86 3.58 -11.89
N LEU A 4 8.45 2.51 -12.57
CA LEU A 4 7.04 2.19 -12.76
C LEU A 4 6.67 1.03 -11.83
N ILE A 5 5.86 1.32 -10.81
CA ILE A 5 5.18 0.30 -10.02
C ILE A 5 3.89 -0.08 -10.73
N LYS A 6 3.74 -1.34 -11.11
CA LYS A 6 2.50 -1.84 -11.72
C LYS A 6 2.19 -3.26 -11.30
N GLY A 7 0.92 -3.61 -11.21
CA GLY A 7 0.53 -4.99 -10.95
C GLY A 7 -0.91 -5.11 -10.51
N ARG A 8 -1.22 -6.15 -9.74
CA ARG A 8 -2.59 -6.50 -9.37
C ARG A 8 -2.72 -6.81 -7.89
N LEU A 9 -3.85 -6.42 -7.31
CA LEU A 9 -4.27 -6.75 -5.95
C LEU A 9 -5.59 -7.52 -5.98
N GLY A 10 -5.64 -8.72 -5.37
CA GLY A 10 -6.87 -9.49 -5.16
C GLY A 10 -7.12 -10.64 -6.16
N GLY A 11 -6.10 -11.10 -6.89
CA GLY A 11 -6.25 -12.23 -7.84
C GLY A 11 -7.12 -11.89 -9.06
N THR A 12 -7.88 -12.86 -9.58
CA THR A 12 -8.63 -12.74 -10.85
C THR A 12 -9.66 -11.60 -10.85
N ASP A 13 -10.38 -11.41 -9.75
CA ASP A 13 -11.35 -10.31 -9.57
C ASP A 13 -10.72 -9.07 -8.92
N GLY A 14 -9.38 -8.99 -9.00
CA GLY A 14 -8.59 -7.97 -8.37
C GLY A 14 -8.50 -6.65 -9.15
N TYR A 15 -7.88 -5.67 -8.52
CA TYR A 15 -7.69 -4.33 -9.04
C TYR A 15 -6.30 -4.15 -9.63
N ASP A 16 -6.22 -3.41 -10.74
CA ASP A 16 -4.94 -2.99 -11.30
C ASP A 16 -4.36 -1.83 -10.49
N ILE A 17 -3.05 -1.84 -10.27
CA ILE A 17 -2.30 -0.76 -9.64
C ILE A 17 -1.29 -0.27 -10.66
N ARG A 18 -1.20 1.04 -10.84
CA ARG A 18 -0.18 1.66 -11.68
C ARG A 18 0.25 3.01 -11.09
N CYS A 19 1.48 3.07 -10.61
CA CYS A 19 2.10 4.27 -10.07
C CYS A 19 3.47 4.49 -10.70
N THR A 20 3.85 5.75 -10.86
CA THR A 20 5.17 6.19 -11.28
C THR A 20 5.86 6.82 -10.08
N ILE A 21 7.15 6.56 -9.94
CA ILE A 21 8.03 7.21 -8.98
C ILE A 21 8.95 8.14 -9.74
N ASP A 22 8.87 9.42 -9.39
CA ASP A 22 9.77 10.46 -9.89
C ASP A 22 10.43 11.16 -8.69
N GLY A 23 11.70 10.82 -8.46
CA GLY A 23 12.44 11.21 -7.27
C GLY A 23 11.72 10.75 -6.00
N ASP A 24 11.28 11.72 -5.20
CA ASP A 24 10.58 11.50 -3.94
C ASP A 24 9.05 11.44 -4.10
N THR A 25 8.51 11.64 -5.31
CA THR A 25 7.06 11.64 -5.55
C THR A 25 6.59 10.30 -6.11
N ILE A 26 5.50 9.76 -5.56
CA ILE A 26 4.78 8.60 -6.07
C ILE A 26 3.41 9.08 -6.54
N SER A 27 3.12 8.96 -7.83
CA SER A 27 1.82 9.35 -8.39
C SER A 27 1.23 8.23 -9.24
N GLY A 28 -0.07 8.02 -9.18
CA GLY A 28 -0.68 6.92 -9.92
C GLY A 28 -2.15 6.72 -9.68
N ARG A 29 -2.62 5.54 -10.07
CA ARG A 29 -4.01 5.13 -9.92
C ARG A 29 -4.11 3.67 -9.53
N ALA A 30 -5.01 3.38 -8.60
CA ALA A 30 -5.43 2.03 -8.26
C ALA A 30 -6.88 1.81 -8.66
N GLY A 31 -7.19 0.66 -9.26
CA GLY A 31 -8.52 0.27 -9.70
C GLY A 31 -8.74 0.37 -11.21
N GLY A 32 -9.90 -0.11 -11.66
CA GLY A 32 -10.29 -0.07 -13.07
C GLY A 32 -10.68 1.34 -13.56
N LYS A 33 -10.84 1.51 -14.88
CA LYS A 33 -11.08 2.83 -15.51
C LYS A 33 -12.21 3.66 -14.88
N LEU A 34 -13.28 3.01 -14.41
CA LEU A 34 -14.50 3.64 -13.90
C LEU A 34 -14.53 3.89 -12.38
N HIS A 35 -13.84 3.07 -11.57
CA HIS A 35 -13.90 3.15 -10.11
C HIS A 35 -12.52 3.29 -9.45
N GLY A 36 -11.50 3.66 -10.23
CA GLY A 36 -10.16 3.84 -9.70
C GLY A 36 -10.01 5.12 -8.88
N LYS A 37 -9.11 5.06 -7.89
CA LYS A 37 -8.72 6.15 -7.00
C LYS A 37 -7.30 6.57 -7.32
N ASP A 38 -7.07 7.88 -7.34
CA ASP A 38 -5.76 8.45 -7.60
C ASP A 38 -4.91 8.39 -6.32
N ILE A 39 -3.62 8.14 -6.48
CA ILE A 39 -2.63 8.04 -5.41
C ILE A 39 -1.61 9.14 -5.66
N GLU A 40 -1.41 10.01 -4.67
CA GLU A 40 -0.41 11.06 -4.70
C GLU A 40 0.33 11.07 -3.37
N LEU A 41 1.57 10.60 -3.35
CA LEU A 41 2.40 10.49 -2.15
C LEU A 41 3.76 11.14 -2.37
N GLU A 42 4.35 11.61 -1.30
CA GLU A 42 5.69 12.18 -1.23
C GLU A 42 6.47 11.46 -0.13
N ILE A 43 7.62 10.92 -0.49
CA ILE A 43 8.62 10.38 0.41
C ILE A 43 9.38 11.57 0.99
N THR A 44 9.47 11.64 2.30
CA THR A 44 10.16 12.70 3.03
C THR A 44 11.25 12.08 3.89
N GLU A 45 12.14 12.91 4.41
CA GLU A 45 13.14 12.47 5.40
C GLU A 45 12.52 11.81 6.64
N ARG A 46 11.25 12.13 6.95
CA ARG A 46 10.54 11.64 8.13
C ARG A 46 9.59 10.48 7.86
N GLY A 47 9.39 10.07 6.61
CA GLY A 47 8.40 9.04 6.25
C GLY A 47 7.71 9.33 4.92
N VAL A 48 6.39 9.16 4.85
CA VAL A 48 5.58 9.37 3.63
C VAL A 48 4.31 10.16 3.95
N GLN A 49 3.99 11.14 3.14
CA GLN A 49 2.75 11.93 3.26
C GLN A 49 2.05 12.06 1.91
N GLY A 50 0.75 12.40 1.91
CA GLY A 50 0.01 12.65 0.68
C GLY A 50 -1.46 12.27 0.80
N THR A 51 -2.04 11.76 -0.28
CA THR A 51 -3.45 11.39 -0.36
C THR A 51 -3.69 10.14 -1.20
N VAL A 52 -4.85 9.52 -0.95
CA VAL A 52 -5.44 8.53 -1.84
C VAL A 52 -6.93 8.82 -2.01
N GLY A 53 -7.33 9.14 -3.25
CA GLY A 53 -8.64 9.72 -3.51
C GLY A 53 -8.81 11.04 -2.72
N SER A 54 -9.69 11.03 -1.73
CA SER A 54 -9.95 12.18 -0.83
C SER A 54 -9.34 12.02 0.56
N ASP A 55 -8.72 10.87 0.85
CA ASP A 55 -8.29 10.51 2.19
C ASP A 55 -6.80 10.81 2.39
N PRO A 56 -6.41 11.40 3.53
CA PRO A 56 -5.01 11.74 3.79
C PRO A 56 -4.19 10.50 4.10
N VAL A 57 -2.94 10.50 3.66
CA VAL A 57 -1.92 9.51 4.02
C VAL A 57 -0.82 10.23 4.79
N LYS A 58 -0.52 9.74 6.00
CA LYS A 58 0.58 10.26 6.81
C LYS A 58 1.24 9.15 7.59
N ILE A 59 2.45 8.79 7.19
CA ILE A 59 3.28 7.72 7.76
C ILE A 59 4.63 8.33 8.16
N GLU A 60 5.11 8.04 9.36
CA GLU A 60 6.37 8.51 9.90
C GLU A 60 7.29 7.33 10.21
N LEU A 61 8.60 7.51 10.02
CA LEU A 61 9.63 6.57 10.41
C LEU A 61 9.90 6.74 11.91
N ASP A 62 9.56 5.72 12.69
CA ASP A 62 9.72 5.68 14.14
C ASP A 62 10.34 4.34 14.56
N GLY A 63 11.52 4.38 15.18
CA GLY A 63 12.20 3.19 15.69
C GLY A 63 12.53 2.13 14.63
N GLY A 64 12.73 2.52 13.37
CA GLY A 64 12.97 1.60 12.25
C GLY A 64 11.69 1.00 11.65
N GLU A 65 10.53 1.53 12.02
CA GLU A 65 9.22 1.12 11.52
C GLU A 65 8.51 2.30 10.89
N LEU A 66 7.74 2.06 9.84
CA LEU A 66 6.87 3.07 9.27
C LEU A 66 5.52 3.00 9.97
N ARG A 67 5.12 4.06 10.67
CA ARG A 67 3.91 4.13 11.50
C ARG A 67 3.08 5.34 11.15
N GLY A 68 1.77 5.18 11.03
CA GLY A 68 0.88 6.31 10.79
C GLY A 68 -0.48 5.87 10.33
N ASN A 69 -1.13 6.67 9.48
CA ASN A 69 -2.47 6.41 9.01
C ASN A 69 -2.60 6.52 7.48
N VAL A 70 -3.49 5.70 6.94
CA VAL A 70 -4.09 5.84 5.60
C VAL A 70 -5.58 6.10 5.84
N GLY A 71 -6.03 7.33 5.60
CA GLY A 71 -7.33 7.82 6.03
C GLY A 71 -7.55 7.61 7.52
N SER A 72 -8.60 6.84 7.86
CA SER A 72 -8.94 6.49 9.25
C SER A 72 -8.19 5.27 9.79
N GLN A 73 -7.45 4.53 8.96
CA GLN A 73 -6.82 3.27 9.36
C GLN A 73 -5.37 3.47 9.77
N LYS A 74 -5.00 2.89 10.92
CA LYS A 74 -3.60 2.84 11.36
C LYS A 74 -2.81 1.93 10.44
N LEU A 75 -1.53 2.21 10.24
CA LEU A 75 -0.60 1.42 9.46
C LEU A 75 0.71 1.30 10.23
N VAL A 76 1.26 0.08 10.27
CA VAL A 76 2.61 -0.20 10.76
C VAL A 76 3.29 -1.12 9.76
N LEU A 77 4.46 -0.74 9.26
CA LEU A 77 5.30 -1.56 8.37
C LEU A 77 6.72 -1.66 8.88
N ARG A 78 7.35 -2.81 8.62
CA ARG A 78 8.72 -3.12 9.03
C ARG A 78 9.43 -3.88 7.92
N GLY A 79 10.72 -3.62 7.76
CA GLY A 79 11.57 -4.28 6.78
C GLY A 79 11.61 -3.56 5.42
N VAL A 80 12.55 -4.00 4.57
CA VAL A 80 12.83 -3.40 3.26
C VAL A 80 12.40 -4.35 2.15
N ASP A 81 13.12 -5.48 1.98
CA ASP A 81 12.81 -6.46 0.94
C ASP A 81 11.76 -7.48 1.40
N ARG A 82 11.84 -7.88 2.66
CA ARG A 82 10.80 -8.64 3.35
C ARG A 82 10.04 -7.69 4.25
N VAL A 83 8.82 -7.35 3.85
CA VAL A 83 7.99 -6.38 4.55
C VAL A 83 6.91 -7.12 5.33
N THR A 84 6.76 -6.76 6.59
CA THR A 84 5.67 -7.25 7.45
C THR A 84 4.98 -6.07 8.11
N GLY A 85 3.72 -6.24 8.47
CA GLY A 85 3.01 -5.16 9.10
C GLY A 85 1.54 -5.41 9.30
N PHE A 86 0.84 -4.31 9.56
CA PHE A 86 -0.57 -4.31 9.89
C PHE A 86 -1.23 -3.01 9.45
N MET A 87 -2.44 -3.10 8.91
CA MET A 87 -3.31 -1.96 8.64
C MET A 87 -4.65 -2.15 9.34
N GLY A 88 -5.15 -1.11 9.98
CA GLY A 88 -6.48 -1.01 10.57
C GLY A 88 -6.49 -1.11 12.10
N GLU A 89 -7.61 -1.54 12.64
CA GLU A 89 -7.81 -1.64 14.09
C GLU A 89 -7.42 -3.03 14.63
N PRO A 90 -6.95 -3.15 15.89
CA PRO A 90 -6.37 -4.39 16.44
C PRO A 90 -7.18 -5.68 16.26
N ILE A 91 -8.50 -5.60 16.10
CA ILE A 91 -9.41 -6.76 16.01
C ILE A 91 -9.85 -7.05 14.56
N VAL A 92 -9.98 -6.02 13.73
CA VAL A 92 -10.58 -6.10 12.38
C VAL A 92 -9.59 -5.76 11.26
N GLY A 93 -8.35 -5.43 11.60
CA GLY A 93 -7.33 -5.05 10.64
C GLY A 93 -6.71 -6.22 9.88
N TRP A 94 -5.86 -5.85 8.93
CA TRP A 94 -5.22 -6.71 7.95
C TRP A 94 -3.73 -6.78 8.23
N ASN A 95 -3.24 -7.99 8.51
CA ASN A 95 -1.80 -8.25 8.48
C ASN A 95 -1.29 -8.16 7.04
N VAL A 96 -0.08 -7.68 6.85
CA VAL A 96 0.60 -7.74 5.56
C VAL A 96 1.90 -8.52 5.70
N VAL A 97 2.15 -9.37 4.71
CA VAL A 97 3.47 -9.96 4.47
C VAL A 97 3.77 -9.84 2.99
N ALA A 98 4.93 -9.31 2.64
CA ALA A 98 5.39 -9.17 1.27
C ALA A 98 6.88 -9.51 1.17
N GLN A 99 7.27 -10.04 0.02
CA GLN A 99 8.64 -10.41 -0.29
C GLN A 99 9.00 -9.90 -1.68
N GLN A 100 10.03 -9.07 -1.74
CA GLN A 100 10.67 -8.66 -2.97
C GLN A 100 11.67 -9.73 -3.42
N THR A 101 11.66 -10.06 -4.70
CA THR A 101 12.64 -10.91 -5.39
C THR A 101 13.02 -10.23 -6.69
N GLY A 102 14.19 -9.59 -6.72
CA GLY A 102 14.58 -8.71 -7.83
C GLY A 102 13.61 -7.55 -7.97
N GLU A 103 13.09 -7.33 -9.17
CA GLU A 103 12.13 -6.25 -9.46
C GLU A 103 10.68 -6.63 -9.18
N ARG A 104 10.40 -7.79 -8.58
CA ARG A 104 9.04 -8.25 -8.29
C ARG A 104 8.77 -8.29 -6.80
N LEU A 105 7.56 -7.90 -6.42
CA LEU A 105 7.04 -7.97 -5.07
C LEU A 105 5.78 -8.83 -5.06
N SER A 106 5.80 -9.92 -4.30
CA SER A 106 4.63 -10.74 -4.03
C SER A 106 4.24 -10.60 -2.56
N GLY A 107 2.96 -10.45 -2.26
CA GLY A 107 2.50 -10.35 -0.88
C GLY A 107 1.04 -10.70 -0.70
N GLN A 108 0.60 -10.64 0.56
CA GLN A 108 -0.78 -10.92 0.95
C GLN A 108 -1.21 -9.97 2.06
N LEU A 109 -2.45 -9.49 1.94
CA LEU A 109 -3.15 -8.66 2.91
C LEU A 109 -4.25 -9.47 3.59
N GLY A 110 -4.30 -9.50 4.92
CA GLY A 110 -5.25 -10.29 5.69
C GLY A 110 -4.77 -11.72 5.98
N SER A 111 -5.69 -12.61 6.36
CA SER A 111 -5.38 -13.99 6.73
C SER A 111 -5.09 -14.87 5.51
N THR A 112 -4.50 -16.05 5.70
CA THR A 112 -4.27 -17.01 4.61
C THR A 112 -5.56 -17.45 3.91
N VAL A 113 -6.70 -17.46 4.62
CA VAL A 113 -7.99 -17.99 4.13
C VAL A 113 -8.88 -16.92 3.48
N LEU A 114 -8.82 -15.67 3.96
CA LEU A 114 -9.64 -14.55 3.47
C LEU A 114 -8.79 -13.37 2.96
N GLY A 115 -7.50 -13.59 2.79
CA GLY A 115 -6.57 -12.53 2.41
C GLY A 115 -6.61 -12.23 0.93
N ARG A 116 -6.21 -11.00 0.59
CA ARG A 116 -6.04 -10.54 -0.77
C ARG A 116 -4.56 -10.63 -1.15
N PRO A 117 -4.18 -11.56 -2.05
CA PRO A 117 -2.82 -11.59 -2.57
C PRO A 117 -2.58 -10.39 -3.48
N PHE A 118 -1.35 -9.94 -3.61
CA PHE A 118 -0.96 -8.93 -4.58
C PHE A 118 0.41 -9.26 -5.17
N GLU A 119 0.58 -8.86 -6.42
CA GLU A 119 1.84 -8.97 -7.14
C GLU A 119 2.10 -7.66 -7.87
N LEU A 120 3.29 -7.09 -7.67
CA LEU A 120 3.74 -5.85 -8.30
C LEU A 120 5.10 -6.05 -8.96
N GLU A 121 5.28 -5.45 -10.13
CA GLU A 121 6.60 -5.13 -10.68
C GLU A 121 6.99 -3.76 -10.14
N LEU A 122 8.17 -3.67 -9.52
CA LEU A 122 8.68 -2.50 -8.81
C LEU A 122 9.67 -1.67 -9.65
N GLY A 123 10.24 -2.26 -10.70
CA GLY A 123 11.45 -1.71 -11.32
C GLY A 123 12.57 -1.65 -10.27
N SER A 124 13.13 -0.46 -10.06
CA SER A 124 14.18 -0.23 -9.05
C SER A 124 13.63 0.12 -7.66
N ALA A 125 12.30 0.23 -7.51
CA ALA A 125 11.69 0.67 -6.26
C ALA A 125 11.90 -0.36 -5.13
N PRO A 126 12.16 0.09 -3.89
CA PRO A 126 12.28 -0.80 -2.73
C PRO A 126 10.95 -1.49 -2.37
N GLY A 127 11.05 -2.67 -1.78
CA GLY A 127 9.90 -3.51 -1.40
C GLY A 127 8.91 -2.83 -0.45
N TRP A 128 9.42 -2.00 0.47
CA TRP A 128 8.57 -1.21 1.38
C TRP A 128 7.72 -0.19 0.62
N VAL A 129 8.24 0.42 -0.45
CA VAL A 129 7.49 1.37 -1.30
C VAL A 129 6.37 0.64 -2.01
N GLY A 130 6.67 -0.49 -2.65
CA GLY A 130 5.67 -1.32 -3.30
C GLY A 130 4.59 -1.82 -2.34
N THR A 131 4.98 -2.20 -1.12
CA THR A 131 4.03 -2.66 -0.09
C THR A 131 3.14 -1.52 0.41
N LEU A 132 3.69 -0.32 0.59
CA LEU A 132 2.91 0.86 0.95
C LEU A 132 1.89 1.21 -0.14
N VAL A 133 2.31 1.21 -1.42
CA VAL A 133 1.40 1.42 -2.55
C VAL A 133 0.28 0.37 -2.57
N ALA A 134 0.59 -0.90 -2.35
CA ALA A 134 -0.42 -1.97 -2.28
C ALA A 134 -1.44 -1.73 -1.17
N LEU A 135 -0.98 -1.30 0.02
CA LEU A 135 -1.84 -0.99 1.17
C LEU A 135 -2.72 0.24 0.96
N VAL A 136 -2.15 1.30 0.40
CA VAL A 136 -2.88 2.52 0.04
C VAL A 136 -3.95 2.22 -1.01
N ALA A 137 -3.61 1.43 -2.04
CA ALA A 137 -4.56 0.95 -3.03
C ALA A 137 -5.65 0.06 -2.42
N PHE A 138 -5.29 -0.82 -1.48
CA PHE A 138 -6.25 -1.67 -0.77
C PHE A 138 -7.26 -0.84 0.01
N TYR A 139 -6.80 0.12 0.80
CA TYR A 139 -7.66 1.04 1.55
C TYR A 139 -8.66 1.76 0.62
N ALA A 140 -8.18 2.21 -0.54
CA ALA A 140 -8.97 2.99 -1.48
C ALA A 140 -10.07 2.20 -2.20
N LEU A 141 -9.88 0.89 -2.38
CA LEU A 141 -10.71 0.04 -3.24
C LEU A 141 -11.50 -1.03 -2.47
N GLU A 142 -11.12 -1.32 -1.23
CA GLU A 142 -11.84 -2.23 -0.37
C GLU A 142 -12.75 -1.43 0.57
N PRO A 143 -14.08 -1.44 0.37
CA PRO A 143 -15.00 -0.71 1.25
C PRO A 143 -14.83 -1.12 2.71
N ARG A 144 -14.53 -2.39 2.98
CA ARG A 144 -14.29 -2.90 4.34
C ARG A 144 -13.05 -2.29 5.00
N ALA A 145 -12.03 -1.94 4.21
CA ALA A 145 -10.83 -1.29 4.69
C ALA A 145 -11.09 0.18 5.05
N SER A 146 -11.98 0.85 4.33
CA SER A 146 -12.37 2.24 4.64
C SER A 146 -13.38 2.38 5.79
N VAL A 147 -14.07 1.30 6.16
CA VAL A 147 -15.12 1.35 7.20
C VAL A 147 -14.50 1.32 8.58
N THR A 148 -14.71 2.40 9.34
CA THR A 148 -14.53 2.39 10.78
C THR A 148 -15.72 1.67 11.41
N VAL A 149 -15.48 0.63 12.21
CA VAL A 149 -16.55 0.03 13.03
C VAL A 149 -16.89 1.04 14.12
N SER A 150 -17.92 1.85 13.89
CA SER A 150 -18.48 2.70 14.94
C SER A 150 -18.97 1.79 16.07
N ARG A 151 -18.38 1.95 17.25
CA ARG A 151 -18.81 1.29 18.47
C ARG A 151 -19.87 2.12 19.18
#